data_AF-A0A5N5LKD2-F1
#
_entry.id   AF-A0A5N5LKD2-F1
#
_cell.length_a   1.000
_cell.length_b   1.000
_cell.length_c   1.000
_cell.angle_alpha   90.00
_cell.angle_beta   90.00
_cell.angle_gamma   90.00
#
_symmetry.space_group_name_H-M   'P 1'
#
loop_
_entity.id
_entity.type
_entity.pdbx_description
1 polymer ?
#
loop_
_entity_poly.entity_id
_entity_poly.type
_entity_poly.pdbx_seq_one_letter_code
_entity_poly.pdbx_strand_id
1 'polypeptide(L)'
;MSTIPDFLYPLDHLRTLLDMNPDKVKLEIFQVIDTFSWYYVNEGSIPAARALPLSCESDFAEMLAIAMFIDGFMSSRGPSDWGEELRSLEEFRPDGPRLDVMRVEKSESQGRSSANTELPHVPKSNRLVYNYEHAKELNAKLHASNNKKGVTAGVEDCVDFPETEAEQQKLVDQLVAAMKNLKDIIEKPIQARPRKRTKTDNNAEGAGHDAAEVPETKDNHHVERIQNTSDQDLEILAWIVLYDTLAAQNGNINMPDRYQKPAEYQRCPNFMTRFKHVLAALKAGGSKALVNDLMLWAPVRRIRKRSNKKGNDNKNDALKIGSKIVKENILKKTQAAGQQQSEYEAPRQSGYSGSQSGTFRPVPDSRKRKRESEDDEEGEEAGQEDDEEAGGELEE
;
A
#
# COMPACT_ATOMS: atom_id res chain seq x y z
N MET A 1 6.26 -32.61 -12.37
CA MET A 1 7.26 -31.92 -11.54
C MET A 1 6.55 -30.74 -10.90
N SER A 2 6.19 -30.85 -9.62
CA SER A 2 5.52 -29.78 -8.88
C SER A 2 6.59 -28.78 -8.45
N THR A 3 6.45 -27.52 -8.83
CA THR A 3 7.36 -26.43 -8.43
C THR A 3 7.16 -26.20 -6.93
N ILE A 4 8.16 -26.53 -6.12
CA ILE A 4 8.14 -26.26 -4.68
C ILE A 4 8.07 -24.73 -4.53
N PRO A 5 7.07 -24.17 -3.83
CA PRO A 5 7.05 -22.75 -3.55
C PRO A 5 8.24 -22.39 -2.67
N ASP A 6 8.99 -21.35 -3.04
CA ASP A 6 10.07 -20.81 -2.21
C ASP A 6 9.47 -20.09 -0.99
N PHE A 7 9.17 -20.85 0.06
CA PHE A 7 8.78 -20.30 1.34
C PHE A 7 10.01 -19.80 2.10
N LEU A 8 9.91 -18.62 2.71
CA LEU A 8 10.96 -18.05 3.58
C LEU A 8 11.30 -18.96 4.78
N TYR A 9 10.37 -19.84 5.16
CA TYR A 9 10.51 -20.80 6.25
C TYR A 9 10.23 -22.20 5.71
N PRO A 10 11.23 -22.91 5.16
CA PRO A 10 11.04 -24.23 4.55
C PRO A 10 10.89 -25.33 5.63
N LEU A 11 9.99 -26.30 5.38
CA LEU A 11 9.74 -27.43 6.29
C LEU A 11 11.02 -28.25 6.58
N ASP A 12 11.86 -28.43 5.57
CA ASP A 12 13.09 -29.21 5.70
C ASP A 12 14.09 -28.61 6.70
N HIS A 13 14.04 -27.29 6.93
CA HIS A 13 14.84 -26.67 7.96
C HIS A 13 14.34 -27.05 9.36
N LEU A 14 13.03 -27.10 9.57
CA LEU A 14 12.44 -27.56 10.83
C LEU A 14 12.72 -29.06 11.08
N ARG A 15 12.68 -29.88 10.02
CA ARG A 15 13.13 -31.29 10.10
C ARG A 15 14.59 -31.41 10.51
N THR A 16 15.46 -30.61 9.89
CA THR A 16 16.89 -30.59 10.23
C THR A 16 17.11 -30.17 11.69
N LEU A 17 16.39 -29.15 12.16
CA LEU A 17 16.44 -28.73 13.57
C LEU A 17 15.99 -29.85 14.52
N LEU A 18 14.92 -30.57 14.17
CA LEU A 18 14.44 -31.71 14.96
C LEU A 18 15.39 -32.90 14.94
N ASP A 19 16.09 -33.16 13.83
CA ASP A 19 17.03 -34.27 13.72
C ASP A 19 18.32 -34.02 14.53
N MET A 20 18.84 -32.78 14.48
CA MET A 20 20.11 -32.41 15.10
C MET A 20 20.06 -32.22 16.62
N ASN A 21 18.88 -32.02 17.20
CA ASN A 21 18.72 -31.72 18.62
C ASN A 21 18.48 -32.98 19.48
N PRO A 22 18.89 -32.98 20.76
CA PRO A 22 18.59 -34.10 21.67
C PRO A 22 17.09 -34.13 22.03
N ASP A 23 16.60 -35.29 22.46
CA ASP A 23 15.17 -35.52 22.77
C ASP A 23 14.56 -34.48 23.72
N LYS A 24 15.34 -34.01 24.70
CA LYS A 24 14.88 -32.95 25.62
C LYS A 24 14.51 -31.67 24.85
N VAL A 25 15.38 -31.22 23.94
CA VAL A 25 15.13 -30.01 23.13
C VAL A 25 14.03 -30.28 22.11
N LYS A 26 13.98 -31.47 21.50
CA LYS A 26 12.86 -31.86 20.61
C LYS A 26 11.51 -31.73 21.33
N LEU A 27 11.39 -32.19 22.58
CA LEU A 27 10.16 -32.05 23.37
C LEU A 27 9.77 -30.58 23.55
N GLU A 28 10.72 -29.68 23.80
CA GLU A 28 10.46 -28.24 23.91
C GLU A 28 10.06 -27.61 22.56
N ILE A 29 10.68 -28.02 21.45
CA ILE A 29 10.27 -27.62 20.09
C ILE A 29 8.83 -28.05 19.83
N PHE A 30 8.47 -29.29 20.17
CA PHE A 30 7.10 -29.78 20.04
C PHE A 30 6.13 -29.06 20.99
N GLN A 31 6.56 -28.63 22.18
CA GLN A 31 5.74 -27.80 23.06
C GLN A 31 5.40 -26.45 22.41
N VAL A 32 6.34 -25.83 21.68
CA VAL A 32 6.09 -24.60 20.92
C VAL A 32 5.08 -24.86 19.80
N ILE A 33 5.27 -25.93 19.02
CA ILE A 33 4.35 -26.32 17.93
C ILE A 33 2.93 -26.58 18.46
N ASP A 34 2.82 -27.37 19.54
CA ASP A 34 1.56 -27.72 20.17
C ASP A 34 0.89 -26.45 20.74
N THR A 35 1.67 -25.53 21.30
CA THR A 35 1.16 -24.26 21.82
C THR A 35 0.57 -23.38 20.72
N PHE A 36 1.31 -23.14 19.64
CA PHE A 36 0.79 -22.33 18.52
C PHE A 36 -0.43 -22.98 17.86
N SER A 37 -0.40 -24.30 17.66
CA SER A 37 -1.53 -25.05 17.12
C SER A 37 -2.76 -24.93 18.02
N TRP A 38 -2.58 -25.04 19.34
CA TRP A 38 -3.67 -24.87 20.31
C TRP A 38 -4.27 -23.46 20.26
N TYR A 39 -3.44 -22.42 20.26
CA TYR A 39 -3.92 -21.03 20.20
C TYR A 39 -4.64 -20.74 18.88
N TYR A 40 -4.13 -21.25 17.77
CA TYR A 40 -4.81 -21.12 16.49
C TYR A 40 -6.21 -21.77 16.51
N VAL A 41 -6.32 -23.02 16.99
CA VAL A 41 -7.59 -23.76 17.03
C VAL A 41 -8.59 -23.16 18.02
N ASN A 42 -8.13 -22.72 19.20
CA ASN A 42 -9.01 -22.28 20.28
C ASN A 42 -9.26 -20.77 20.31
N GLU A 43 -8.28 -19.95 19.91
CA GLU A 43 -8.38 -18.48 19.94
C GLU A 43 -8.42 -17.85 18.53
N GLY A 44 -8.25 -18.64 17.46
CA GLY A 44 -8.29 -18.14 16.08
C GLY A 44 -7.07 -17.31 15.68
N SER A 45 -6.04 -17.25 16.52
CA SER A 45 -4.82 -16.48 16.28
C SER A 45 -3.62 -17.18 16.89
N ILE A 46 -2.45 -17.06 16.26
CA ILE A 46 -1.18 -17.57 16.79
C ILE A 46 -0.51 -16.42 17.57
N PRO A 47 -0.16 -16.60 18.86
CA PRO A 47 0.57 -15.59 19.60
C PRO A 47 1.97 -15.44 19.02
N ALA A 48 2.53 -14.24 19.09
CA ALA A 48 3.91 -14.02 18.67
C ALA A 48 4.87 -14.87 19.51
N ALA A 49 5.88 -15.50 18.88
CA ALA A 49 6.83 -16.39 19.57
C ALA A 49 7.46 -15.80 20.84
N ARG A 50 7.76 -14.51 20.78
CA ARG A 50 8.29 -13.68 21.88
C ARG A 50 7.41 -13.55 23.12
N ALA A 51 6.12 -13.88 23.01
CA ALA A 51 5.17 -13.85 24.11
C ALA A 51 5.07 -15.21 24.83
N LEU A 52 5.70 -16.26 24.27
CA LEU A 52 5.74 -17.56 24.91
C LEU A 52 6.66 -17.53 26.15
N PRO A 53 6.21 -18.07 27.30
CA PRO A 53 7.05 -18.23 28.48
C PRO A 53 8.01 -19.41 28.31
N LEU A 54 8.97 -19.28 27.38
CA LEU A 54 9.97 -20.30 27.11
C LEU A 54 10.82 -20.58 28.37
N SER A 55 11.01 -21.86 28.70
CA SER A 55 11.78 -22.27 29.87
C SER A 55 13.27 -21.94 29.71
N CYS A 56 13.95 -21.57 30.80
CA CYS A 56 15.38 -21.27 30.85
C CYS A 56 16.28 -22.52 30.95
N GLU A 57 15.73 -23.73 30.87
CA GLU A 57 16.53 -24.95 31.00
C GLU A 57 17.38 -25.27 29.77
N SER A 58 16.94 -24.84 28.59
CA SER A 58 17.72 -24.83 27.34
C SER A 58 18.24 -23.40 27.08
N ASP A 59 19.15 -23.22 26.11
CA ASP A 59 19.58 -21.88 25.72
C ASP A 59 18.38 -21.07 25.23
N PHE A 60 17.95 -20.11 26.05
CA PHE A 60 16.78 -19.27 25.79
C PHE A 60 16.86 -18.59 24.42
N ALA A 61 18.07 -18.17 23.99
CA ALA A 61 18.24 -17.50 22.71
C ALA A 61 17.99 -18.45 21.53
N GLU A 62 18.45 -19.69 21.64
CA GLU A 62 18.24 -20.74 20.63
C GLU A 62 16.75 -21.12 20.54
N MET A 63 16.12 -21.40 21.69
CA MET A 63 14.70 -21.75 21.72
C MET A 63 13.79 -20.62 21.24
N LEU A 64 14.13 -19.36 21.53
CA LEU A 64 13.42 -18.21 20.98
C LEU A 64 13.57 -18.12 19.46
N ALA A 65 14.76 -18.38 18.93
CA ALA A 65 14.99 -18.39 17.48
C ALA A 65 14.18 -19.50 16.79
N ILE A 66 14.12 -20.70 17.38
CA ILE A 66 13.31 -21.81 16.87
C ILE A 66 11.82 -21.45 16.94
N ALA A 67 11.35 -20.87 18.04
CA ALA A 67 9.97 -20.45 18.17
C ALA A 67 9.60 -19.36 17.14
N MET A 68 10.48 -18.40 16.88
CA MET A 68 10.29 -17.39 15.83
C MET A 68 10.25 -18.02 14.43
N PHE A 69 11.07 -19.05 14.18
CA PHE A 69 11.02 -19.79 12.93
C PHE A 69 9.68 -20.50 12.74
N ILE A 70 9.17 -21.16 13.77
CA ILE A 70 7.87 -21.87 13.73
C ILE A 70 6.71 -20.88 13.57
N ASP A 71 6.72 -19.75 14.28
CA ASP A 71 5.77 -18.66 14.12
C ASP A 71 5.75 -18.15 12.67
N GLY A 72 6.93 -17.85 12.11
CA GLY A 72 7.08 -17.46 10.70
C GLY A 72 6.58 -18.52 9.73
N PHE A 73 6.89 -19.80 9.99
CA PHE A 73 6.47 -20.95 9.19
C PHE A 73 4.96 -21.10 9.12
N MET A 74 4.26 -20.99 10.26
CA MET A 74 2.81 -21.12 10.34
C MET A 74 2.11 -19.86 9.78
N SER A 75 2.66 -18.68 10.06
CA SER A 75 2.12 -17.39 9.58
C SER A 75 2.25 -17.21 8.06
N SER A 76 3.24 -17.84 7.42
CA SER A 76 3.43 -17.76 5.95
C SER A 76 2.58 -18.74 5.14
N ARG A 77 1.78 -19.60 5.80
CA ARG A 77 1.04 -20.71 5.18
C ARG A 77 -0.44 -20.65 5.54
N GLY A 78 -1.27 -21.27 4.69
CA GLY A 78 -2.66 -21.55 5.05
C GLY A 78 -2.74 -22.55 6.21
N PRO A 79 -3.79 -22.47 7.06
CA PRO A 79 -4.03 -23.41 8.16
C PRO A 79 -4.02 -24.89 7.76
N SER A 80 -4.61 -25.18 6.61
CA SER A 80 -4.62 -26.53 6.05
C SER A 80 -3.23 -26.99 5.65
N ASP A 81 -2.44 -26.10 5.05
CA ASP A 81 -1.12 -26.41 4.51
C ASP A 81 -0.12 -26.71 5.64
N TRP A 82 0.00 -25.81 6.63
CA TRP A 82 0.91 -26.06 7.74
C TRP A 82 0.43 -27.22 8.62
N GLY A 83 -0.88 -27.48 8.73
CA GLY A 83 -1.42 -28.59 9.50
C GLY A 83 -1.00 -29.96 8.95
N GLU A 84 -1.00 -30.12 7.62
CA GLU A 84 -0.49 -31.33 6.96
C GLU A 84 1.02 -31.46 7.10
N GLU A 85 1.75 -30.35 6.90
CA GLU A 85 3.21 -30.33 7.03
C GLU A 85 3.67 -30.68 8.46
N LEU A 86 3.06 -30.09 9.49
CA LEU A 86 3.37 -30.38 10.90
C LEU A 86 3.02 -31.82 11.29
N ARG A 87 1.96 -32.42 10.71
CA ARG A 87 1.64 -33.83 10.94
C ARG A 87 2.78 -34.74 10.48
N SER A 88 3.48 -34.38 9.40
CA SER A 88 4.65 -35.16 8.93
C SER A 88 5.83 -35.11 9.90
N LEU A 89 5.88 -34.12 10.82
CA LEU A 89 6.94 -34.01 11.81
C LEU A 89 6.71 -34.90 13.03
N GLU A 90 5.52 -35.47 13.22
CA GLU A 90 5.19 -36.25 14.42
C GLU A 90 6.09 -37.49 14.59
N GLU A 91 6.73 -37.97 13.51
CA GLU A 91 7.73 -39.05 13.56
C GLU A 91 9.01 -38.67 14.34
N PHE A 92 9.30 -37.37 14.48
CA PHE A 92 10.44 -36.86 15.24
C PHE A 92 10.10 -36.61 16.72
N ARG A 93 8.84 -36.82 17.14
CA ARG A 93 8.42 -36.59 18.52
C ARG A 93 9.03 -37.65 19.43
N PRO A 94 9.78 -37.27 20.48
CA PRO A 94 10.35 -38.24 21.42
C PRO A 94 9.28 -39.06 22.13
N ASP A 95 9.61 -40.33 22.41
CA ASP A 95 8.77 -41.21 23.21
C ASP A 95 8.71 -40.70 24.66
N GLY A 96 7.58 -40.13 25.05
CA GLY A 96 7.40 -39.57 26.38
C GLY A 96 6.09 -38.83 26.58
N PRO A 97 5.79 -38.39 27.81
CA PRO A 97 4.65 -37.53 28.06
C PRO A 97 4.83 -36.19 27.33
N ARG A 98 3.75 -35.70 26.71
CA ARG A 98 3.74 -34.37 26.09
C ARG A 98 3.87 -33.31 27.18
N LEU A 99 4.60 -32.25 26.88
CA LEU A 99 4.64 -31.07 27.73
C LEU A 99 3.31 -30.29 27.59
N ASP A 100 2.89 -29.65 28.68
CA ASP A 100 1.68 -28.83 28.67
C ASP A 100 1.82 -27.62 27.73
N VAL A 101 0.71 -27.24 27.08
CA VAL A 101 0.65 -26.03 26.26
C VAL A 101 0.98 -24.81 27.13
N MET A 102 1.89 -23.96 26.64
CA MET A 102 2.31 -22.77 27.36
C MET A 102 1.17 -21.74 27.36
N ARG A 103 0.85 -21.18 28.53
CA ARG A 103 -0.16 -20.12 28.65
C ARG A 103 0.52 -18.76 28.56
N VAL A 104 0.19 -18.00 27.53
CA VAL A 104 0.55 -16.58 27.43
C VAL A 104 -0.29 -15.82 28.45
N GLU A 105 0.38 -15.15 29.39
CA GLU A 105 -0.29 -14.29 30.36
C GLU A 105 -1.05 -13.19 29.62
N LYS A 106 -2.38 -13.16 29.78
CA LYS A 106 -3.22 -12.09 29.24
C LYS A 106 -2.91 -10.84 30.05
N SER A 107 -1.99 -9.99 29.57
CA SER A 107 -1.77 -8.68 30.16
C SER A 107 -3.11 -7.93 30.16
N GLU A 108 -3.64 -7.58 31.33
CA GLU A 108 -4.99 -7.02 31.56
C GLU A 108 -5.25 -5.64 30.88
N SER A 109 -4.36 -5.18 30.01
CA SER A 109 -4.46 -3.94 29.24
C SER A 109 -5.24 -4.06 27.93
N GLN A 110 -6.21 -4.98 27.80
CA GLN A 110 -7.10 -5.08 26.64
C GLN A 110 -8.34 -4.17 26.80
N GLY A 111 -8.10 -2.86 26.89
CA GLY A 111 -9.08 -1.84 26.53
C GLY A 111 -9.06 -1.64 25.02
N ARG A 112 -10.21 -1.86 24.36
CA ARG A 112 -10.48 -1.59 22.93
C ARG A 112 -9.62 -0.47 22.35
N SER A 113 -8.65 -0.84 21.52
CA SER A 113 -8.25 -0.05 20.36
C SER A 113 -7.51 -0.89 19.35
N SER A 114 -7.94 -0.71 18.11
CA SER A 114 -7.38 -1.26 16.90
C SER A 114 -5.90 -0.88 16.75
N ALA A 115 -5.10 -1.85 16.31
CA ALA A 115 -3.78 -1.71 15.67
C ALA A 115 -2.63 -1.03 16.46
N ASN A 116 -1.54 -1.80 16.56
CA ASN A 116 -0.13 -1.43 16.74
C ASN A 116 0.45 -1.32 18.17
N THR A 117 1.51 -2.14 18.37
CA THR A 117 2.68 -1.99 19.27
C THR A 117 2.42 -2.46 20.72
N GLU A 118 3.18 -3.41 21.28
CA GLU A 118 4.63 -3.32 21.52
C GLU A 118 5.49 -4.51 21.04
N LEU A 119 6.72 -4.15 20.61
CA LEU A 119 7.81 -5.03 20.15
C LEU A 119 8.72 -5.41 21.32
N PRO A 120 9.10 -6.68 21.51
CA PRO A 120 10.17 -7.07 22.39
C PRO A 120 11.53 -7.09 21.68
N HIS A 121 12.51 -7.24 22.54
CA HIS A 121 13.91 -6.94 22.43
C HIS A 121 14.63 -7.71 21.31
N VAL A 122 15.50 -7.03 20.57
CA VAL A 122 16.42 -7.64 19.60
C VAL A 122 17.84 -7.58 20.14
N PRO A 123 18.63 -8.66 20.02
CA PRO A 123 20.00 -8.68 20.50
C PRO A 123 20.88 -7.70 19.71
N LYS A 124 21.75 -6.99 20.45
CA LYS A 124 22.75 -6.01 20.00
C LYS A 124 23.72 -6.71 19.03
N SER A 125 23.99 -6.18 17.84
CA SER A 125 24.68 -4.91 17.65
C SER A 125 24.18 -4.15 16.43
N ASN A 126 23.90 -2.86 16.61
CA ASN A 126 23.50 -1.87 15.58
C ASN A 126 22.00 -1.65 15.38
N ARG A 127 21.15 -1.88 16.38
CA ARG A 127 19.88 -1.15 16.43
C ARG A 127 20.16 0.32 16.74
N LEU A 128 20.18 1.14 15.69
CA LEU A 128 20.37 2.59 15.78
C LEU A 128 19.23 3.29 16.54
N VAL A 129 18.04 2.69 16.60
CA VAL A 129 16.85 3.21 17.29
C VAL A 129 16.28 2.11 18.20
N TYR A 130 16.00 2.43 19.47
CA TYR A 130 15.64 1.43 20.50
C TYR A 130 14.14 1.40 20.80
N ASN A 131 13.50 2.56 20.80
CA ASN A 131 12.07 2.75 21.03
C ASN A 131 11.62 4.07 20.39
N TYR A 132 10.32 4.39 20.51
CA TYR A 132 9.74 5.60 19.92
C TYR A 132 10.34 6.89 20.50
N GLU A 133 10.55 6.97 21.81
CA GLU A 133 11.16 8.14 22.44
C GLU A 133 12.61 8.35 21.99
N HIS A 134 13.39 7.28 21.86
CA HIS A 134 14.73 7.35 21.29
C HIS A 134 14.69 7.76 19.82
N ALA A 135 13.68 7.34 19.05
CA ALA A 135 13.49 7.80 17.67
C ALA A 135 13.20 9.30 17.62
N LYS A 136 12.33 9.81 18.50
CA LYS A 136 12.06 11.25 18.65
C LYS A 136 13.31 12.02 19.03
N GLU A 137 14.06 11.52 20.00
CA GLU A 137 15.31 12.14 20.46
C GLU A 137 16.34 12.17 19.33
N LEU A 138 16.54 11.06 18.62
CA LEU A 138 17.44 10.99 17.48
C LEU A 138 16.99 11.89 16.33
N ASN A 139 15.68 12.00 16.09
CA ASN A 139 15.15 12.92 15.09
C ASN A 139 15.41 14.38 15.51
N ALA A 140 15.19 14.73 16.78
CA ALA A 140 15.52 16.04 17.32
C ALA A 140 17.02 16.33 17.22
N LYS A 141 17.88 15.35 17.55
CA LYS A 141 19.34 15.45 17.38
C LYS A 141 19.73 15.61 15.91
N LEU A 142 19.10 14.87 15.00
CA LEU A 142 19.33 14.96 13.57
C LEU A 142 18.99 16.38 13.07
N HIS A 143 17.80 16.90 13.42
CA HIS A 143 17.41 18.27 13.10
C HIS A 143 18.38 19.30 13.69
N ALA A 144 18.69 19.21 14.98
CA ALA A 144 19.66 20.09 15.62
C ALA A 144 21.04 20.01 14.96
N SER A 145 21.44 18.82 14.51
CA SER A 145 22.72 18.61 13.82
C SER A 145 22.72 19.12 12.37
N ASN A 146 21.57 19.38 11.75
CA ASN A 146 21.50 19.91 10.38
C ASN A 146 21.22 21.42 10.36
N ASN A 147 20.70 21.96 11.46
CA ASN A 147 20.41 23.37 11.59
C ASN A 147 21.70 24.19 11.78
N LYS A 148 21.75 25.37 11.15
CA LYS A 148 22.89 26.31 11.22
C LYS A 148 24.24 25.68 10.84
N LYS A 149 24.25 24.74 9.89
CA LYS A 149 25.47 24.14 9.31
C LYS A 149 25.64 24.51 7.84
N GLY A 150 26.87 24.34 7.34
CA GLY A 150 27.22 24.60 5.94
C GLY A 150 26.86 26.03 5.54
N VAL A 151 25.99 26.16 4.54
CA VAL A 151 25.54 27.46 3.99
C VAL A 151 24.73 28.30 5.00
N THR A 152 24.22 27.69 6.07
CA THR A 152 23.47 28.38 7.14
C THR A 152 24.30 28.66 8.39
N ALA A 153 25.57 28.29 8.41
CA ALA A 153 26.45 28.61 9.53
C ALA A 153 26.59 30.14 9.69
N GLY A 154 26.36 30.64 10.90
CA GLY A 154 26.44 32.07 11.20
C GLY A 154 25.23 32.90 10.73
N VAL A 155 24.13 32.26 10.32
CA VAL A 155 22.86 32.99 10.13
C VAL A 155 22.33 33.42 11.49
N GLU A 156 22.28 34.73 11.70
CA GLU A 156 21.66 35.35 12.87
C GLU A 156 20.16 35.13 12.87
N ASP A 157 19.58 35.11 14.07
CA ASP A 157 18.14 34.99 14.22
C ASP A 157 17.45 36.25 13.67
N CYS A 158 16.34 36.02 12.99
CA CYS A 158 15.50 37.04 12.39
C CYS A 158 14.99 38.03 13.45
N VAL A 159 15.28 39.31 13.25
CA VAL A 159 14.81 40.41 14.12
C VAL A 159 13.53 41.05 13.57
N ASP A 160 13.19 40.81 12.30
CA ASP A 160 12.04 41.44 11.62
C ASP A 160 10.76 40.59 11.64
N PHE A 161 10.70 39.54 12.46
CA PHE A 161 9.48 38.76 12.64
C PHE A 161 8.45 39.52 13.49
N PRO A 162 7.16 39.55 13.13
CA PRO A 162 6.15 40.28 13.90
C PRO A 162 6.04 39.77 15.34
N GLU A 163 6.15 40.67 16.31
CA GLU A 163 6.13 40.33 17.73
C GLU A 163 4.71 40.11 18.25
N THR A 164 3.71 40.79 17.67
CA THR A 164 2.34 40.74 18.16
C THR A 164 1.53 39.65 17.48
N GLU A 165 0.72 38.94 18.26
CA GLU A 165 -0.19 37.90 17.75
C GLU A 165 -1.14 38.44 16.67
N ALA A 166 -1.60 39.68 16.80
CA ALA A 166 -2.46 40.34 15.82
C ALA A 166 -1.78 40.56 14.45
N GLU A 167 -0.47 40.84 14.43
CA GLU A 167 0.28 40.95 13.17
C GLU A 167 0.56 39.58 12.57
N GLN A 168 0.87 38.58 13.41
CA GLN A 168 1.04 37.20 12.97
C GLN A 168 -0.25 36.65 12.36
N GLN A 169 -1.41 36.90 12.98
CA GLN A 169 -2.71 36.50 12.45
C GLN A 169 -2.96 37.09 11.06
N LYS A 170 -2.60 38.36 10.82
CA LYS A 170 -2.74 38.96 9.47
C LYS A 170 -1.90 38.24 8.41
N LEU A 171 -0.76 37.66 8.79
CA LEU A 171 0.06 36.84 7.88
C LEU A 171 -0.57 35.47 7.65
N VAL A 172 -1.14 34.85 8.69
CA VAL A 172 -1.90 33.60 8.61
C VAL A 172 -3.10 33.77 7.68
N ASP A 173 -3.88 34.84 7.83
CA ASP A 173 -5.03 35.13 6.97
C ASP A 173 -4.61 35.26 5.49
N GLN A 174 -3.44 35.85 5.22
CA GLN A 174 -2.88 35.93 3.86
C GLN A 174 -2.50 34.55 3.31
N LEU A 175 -1.94 33.66 4.13
CA LEU A 175 -1.60 32.29 3.76
C LEU A 175 -2.88 31.48 3.49
N VAL A 176 -3.89 31.57 4.34
CA VAL A 176 -5.19 30.90 4.14
C VAL A 176 -5.84 31.38 2.84
N ALA A 177 -5.88 32.70 2.61
CA ALA A 177 -6.40 33.26 1.37
C ALA A 177 -5.61 32.78 0.14
N ALA A 178 -4.28 32.62 0.24
CA ALA A 178 -3.45 32.07 -0.83
C ALA A 178 -3.76 30.58 -1.08
N MET A 179 -3.89 29.77 -0.04
CA MET A 179 -4.24 28.34 -0.14
C MET A 179 -5.60 28.15 -0.83
N LYS A 180 -6.59 28.97 -0.46
CA LYS A 180 -7.95 28.95 -1.04
C LYS A 180 -8.06 29.59 -2.42
N ASN A 181 -7.05 30.33 -2.89
CA ASN A 181 -7.14 31.01 -4.18
C ASN A 181 -7.15 29.99 -5.32
N LEU A 182 -8.29 29.77 -5.96
CA LEU A 182 -8.45 28.84 -7.07
C LEU A 182 -8.29 29.49 -8.46
N LYS A 183 -7.84 30.76 -8.51
CA LYS A 183 -7.56 31.43 -9.78
C LYS A 183 -6.25 30.90 -10.37
N ASP A 184 -6.22 30.73 -11.69
CA ASP A 184 -5.03 30.35 -12.46
C ASP A 184 -4.42 28.99 -12.05
N ILE A 185 -5.28 28.01 -11.69
CA ILE A 185 -4.86 26.64 -11.40
C ILE A 185 -4.30 25.97 -12.68
N ILE A 186 -3.10 25.40 -12.58
CA ILE A 186 -2.43 24.62 -13.63
C ILE A 186 -3.04 23.21 -13.72
N GLU A 187 -3.53 22.65 -12.62
CA GLU A 187 -4.20 21.35 -12.63
C GLU A 187 -5.47 21.39 -13.49
N LYS A 188 -5.39 20.75 -14.66
CA LYS A 188 -6.51 20.61 -15.57
C LYS A 188 -7.65 19.83 -14.89
N PRO A 189 -8.91 20.19 -15.14
CA PRO A 189 -10.05 19.36 -14.79
C PRO A 189 -9.87 17.95 -15.35
N ILE A 190 -10.25 16.95 -14.56
CA ILE A 190 -10.17 15.55 -14.97
C ILE A 190 -11.48 15.21 -15.68
N GLN A 191 -11.39 14.61 -16.86
CA GLN A 191 -12.59 14.12 -17.55
C GLN A 191 -13.22 13.01 -16.70
N ALA A 192 -14.50 13.17 -16.33
CA ALA A 192 -15.22 12.12 -15.64
C ALA A 192 -15.29 10.91 -16.58
N ARG A 193 -14.54 9.85 -16.26
CA ARG A 193 -14.68 8.60 -17.01
C ARG A 193 -16.12 8.11 -16.80
N PRO A 194 -16.90 7.91 -17.87
CA PRO A 194 -18.23 7.34 -17.72
C PRO A 194 -18.05 5.99 -17.03
N ARG A 195 -18.66 5.82 -15.85
CA ARG A 195 -18.66 4.53 -15.16
C ARG A 195 -19.20 3.52 -16.16
N LYS A 196 -18.34 2.61 -16.61
CA LYS A 196 -18.70 1.55 -17.53
C LYS A 196 -19.82 0.79 -16.83
N ARG A 197 -21.06 1.02 -17.24
CA ARG A 197 -22.21 0.33 -16.63
C ARG A 197 -21.91 -1.15 -16.77
N THR A 198 -21.61 -1.80 -15.66
CA THR A 198 -21.43 -3.24 -15.58
C THR A 198 -22.72 -3.80 -16.14
N LYS A 199 -22.61 -4.47 -17.28
CA LYS A 199 -23.74 -4.94 -18.09
C LYS A 199 -24.35 -6.14 -17.37
N THR A 200 -24.96 -5.89 -16.23
CA THR A 200 -25.71 -6.86 -15.47
C THR A 200 -27.17 -6.70 -15.87
N ASP A 201 -27.67 -7.78 -16.45
CA ASP A 201 -29.05 -8.05 -16.86
C ASP A 201 -29.50 -7.53 -18.23
N ASN A 202 -29.34 -8.45 -19.19
CA ASN A 202 -30.08 -8.55 -20.44
C ASN A 202 -31.59 -8.47 -20.17
N ASN A 203 -32.24 -7.38 -20.56
CA ASN A 203 -33.54 -7.33 -21.24
C ASN A 203 -34.10 -5.90 -21.20
N ALA A 204 -33.64 -5.05 -22.10
CA ALA A 204 -34.41 -3.88 -22.51
C ALA A 204 -33.98 -3.49 -23.93
N GLU A 205 -34.68 -4.06 -24.91
CA GLU A 205 -34.70 -3.55 -26.28
C GLU A 205 -35.37 -2.17 -26.24
N GLY A 206 -34.55 -1.13 -26.19
CA GLY A 206 -34.98 0.27 -26.26
C GLY A 206 -34.01 1.03 -27.13
N ALA A 207 -34.24 0.98 -28.44
CA ALA A 207 -33.56 1.82 -29.42
C ALA A 207 -33.90 3.29 -29.14
N GLY A 208 -32.93 4.04 -28.63
CA GLY A 208 -33.07 5.45 -28.28
C GLY A 208 -31.77 6.20 -28.51
N HIS A 209 -31.71 6.80 -29.71
CA HIS A 209 -30.78 7.79 -30.24
C HIS A 209 -29.72 8.42 -29.30
N ASP A 210 -28.47 8.23 -29.75
CA ASP A 210 -27.30 9.12 -29.72
C ASP A 210 -27.58 10.61 -29.41
N ALA A 211 -27.62 10.96 -28.13
CA ALA A 211 -27.21 12.28 -27.70
C ALA A 211 -25.76 12.15 -27.20
N ALA A 212 -24.81 12.74 -27.93
CA ALA A 212 -23.42 12.85 -27.50
C ALA A 212 -23.37 13.70 -26.22
N GLU A 213 -23.46 13.04 -25.08
CA GLU A 213 -23.39 13.65 -23.76
C GLU A 213 -22.01 14.30 -23.63
N VAL A 214 -21.99 15.63 -23.48
CA VAL A 214 -20.75 16.38 -23.28
C VAL A 214 -20.10 15.82 -22.02
N PRO A 215 -18.84 15.32 -22.08
CA PRO A 215 -18.21 14.69 -20.93
C PRO A 215 -18.14 15.70 -19.78
N GLU A 216 -18.81 15.37 -18.67
CA GLU A 216 -18.73 16.17 -17.45
C GLU A 216 -17.27 16.25 -17.00
N THR A 217 -16.73 17.45 -16.92
CA THR A 217 -15.41 17.68 -16.33
C THR A 217 -15.56 17.79 -14.82
N LYS A 218 -14.79 17.00 -14.08
CA LYS A 218 -14.69 17.11 -12.62
C LYS A 218 -13.44 17.87 -12.24
N ASP A 219 -13.53 18.60 -11.14
CA ASP A 219 -12.36 19.24 -10.55
C ASP A 219 -11.31 18.18 -10.21
N ASN A 220 -10.04 18.58 -10.29
CA ASN A 220 -8.95 17.72 -9.85
C ASN A 220 -9.13 17.42 -8.35
N HIS A 221 -8.89 16.18 -7.92
CA HIS A 221 -8.99 15.76 -6.52
C HIS A 221 -8.24 16.70 -5.55
N HIS A 222 -7.11 17.28 -5.96
CA HIS A 222 -6.39 18.25 -5.12
C HIS A 222 -7.20 19.53 -4.86
N VAL A 223 -7.90 20.03 -5.88
CA VAL A 223 -8.74 21.22 -5.81
C VAL A 223 -9.98 20.92 -4.95
N GLU A 224 -10.66 19.81 -5.24
CA GLU A 224 -11.83 19.35 -4.49
C GLU A 224 -11.50 19.19 -3.00
N ARG A 225 -10.36 18.59 -2.68
CA ARG A 225 -9.96 18.41 -1.29
C ARG A 225 -9.78 19.73 -0.56
N ILE A 226 -9.14 20.72 -1.19
CA ILE A 226 -8.95 22.04 -0.58
C ILE A 226 -10.28 22.76 -0.42
N GLN A 227 -11.17 22.70 -1.41
CA GLN A 227 -12.53 23.25 -1.31
C GLN A 227 -13.31 22.63 -0.14
N ASN A 228 -13.12 21.35 0.11
CA ASN A 228 -13.78 20.59 1.18
C ASN A 228 -13.05 20.68 2.53
N THR A 229 -11.91 21.36 2.60
CA THR A 229 -11.14 21.51 3.85
C THR A 229 -11.74 22.63 4.68
N SER A 230 -11.86 22.42 5.99
CA SER A 230 -12.37 23.46 6.89
C SER A 230 -11.38 24.63 6.97
N ASP A 231 -11.91 25.85 7.17
CA ASP A 231 -11.07 27.04 7.33
C ASP A 231 -10.15 26.91 8.56
N GLN A 232 -10.62 26.22 9.61
CA GLN A 232 -9.83 25.93 10.81
C GLN A 232 -8.62 25.03 10.50
N ASP A 233 -8.76 24.00 9.67
CA ASP A 233 -7.65 23.14 9.27
C ASP A 233 -6.63 23.91 8.42
N LEU A 234 -7.10 24.78 7.52
CA LEU A 234 -6.24 25.64 6.72
C LEU A 234 -5.50 26.67 7.57
N GLU A 235 -6.16 27.22 8.60
CA GLU A 235 -5.56 28.14 9.56
C GLU A 235 -4.45 27.45 10.37
N ILE A 236 -4.68 26.24 10.88
CA ILE A 236 -3.67 25.44 11.57
C ILE A 236 -2.45 25.21 10.64
N LEU A 237 -2.69 24.84 9.38
CA LEU A 237 -1.61 24.66 8.40
C LEU A 237 -0.87 25.97 8.10
N ALA A 238 -1.59 27.09 8.01
CA ALA A 238 -0.99 28.40 7.80
C ALA A 238 -0.10 28.83 8.97
N TRP A 239 -0.50 28.54 10.21
CA TRP A 239 0.35 28.74 11.40
C TRP A 239 1.64 27.92 11.32
N ILE A 240 1.55 26.63 10.97
CA ILE A 240 2.73 25.77 10.80
C ILE A 240 3.66 26.35 9.73
N VAL A 241 3.12 26.72 8.56
CA VAL A 241 3.89 27.31 7.46
C VAL A 241 4.54 28.64 7.87
N LEU A 242 3.87 29.47 8.67
CA LEU A 242 4.41 30.73 9.16
C LEU A 242 5.66 30.50 10.02
N TYR A 243 5.58 29.60 10.99
CA TYR A 243 6.70 29.30 11.88
C TYR A 243 7.83 28.52 11.18
N ASP A 244 7.50 27.64 10.22
CA ASP A 244 8.51 27.00 9.37
C ASP A 244 9.22 28.02 8.48
N THR A 245 8.53 29.05 8.02
CA THR A 245 9.13 30.17 7.27
C THR A 245 10.11 30.95 8.13
N LEU A 246 9.75 31.23 9.40
CA LEU A 246 10.64 31.86 10.37
C LEU A 246 11.85 30.97 10.67
N ALA A 247 11.62 29.69 10.94
CA ALA A 247 12.68 28.73 11.21
C ALA A 247 13.67 28.66 10.04
N ALA A 248 13.15 28.58 8.81
CA ALA A 248 13.97 28.61 7.60
C ALA A 248 14.77 29.92 7.49
N GLN A 249 14.16 31.07 7.78
CA GLN A 249 14.86 32.37 7.78
C GLN A 249 16.03 32.41 8.78
N ASN A 250 15.86 31.79 9.95
CA ASN A 250 16.90 31.64 10.97
C ASN A 250 17.97 30.59 10.62
N GLY A 251 17.90 29.98 9.43
CA GLY A 251 18.84 28.94 8.99
C GLY A 251 18.51 27.53 9.52
N ASN A 252 17.31 27.31 10.06
CA ASN A 252 16.83 25.99 10.47
C ASN A 252 16.09 25.33 9.31
N ILE A 253 16.84 24.70 8.40
CA ILE A 253 16.27 24.07 7.19
C ILE A 253 15.62 22.72 7.53
N ASN A 254 16.05 22.06 8.61
CA ASN A 254 15.57 20.74 9.03
C ASN A 254 15.66 19.65 7.95
N MET A 255 16.42 19.87 6.86
CA MET A 255 16.66 18.89 5.81
C MET A 255 18.05 18.25 5.99
N PRO A 256 18.15 16.91 5.96
CA PRO A 256 19.46 16.25 5.94
C PRO A 256 20.14 16.45 4.59
N ASP A 257 21.48 16.40 4.59
CA ASP A 257 22.27 16.37 3.37
C ASP A 257 21.81 15.22 2.47
N ARG A 258 21.63 15.51 1.18
CA ARG A 258 21.15 14.54 0.19
C ARG A 258 22.30 14.17 -0.72
N TYR A 259 22.59 12.87 -0.83
CA TYR A 259 23.69 12.36 -1.66
C TYR A 259 25.04 13.02 -1.34
N GLN A 260 25.31 13.24 -0.04
CA GLN A 260 26.53 13.90 0.46
C GLN A 260 26.68 15.37 0.00
N LYS A 261 25.64 15.95 -0.59
CA LYS A 261 25.59 17.38 -0.91
C LYS A 261 24.79 18.11 0.17
N PRO A 262 25.29 19.26 0.65
CA PRO A 262 24.53 20.09 1.57
C PRO A 262 23.21 20.50 0.93
N ALA A 263 22.16 20.61 1.74
CA ALA A 263 20.88 21.10 1.27
C ALA A 263 21.05 22.50 0.65
N GLU A 264 20.53 22.68 -0.56
CA GLU A 264 20.53 23.98 -1.22
C GLU A 264 19.68 24.95 -0.40
N TYR A 265 20.26 26.10 -0.08
CA TYR A 265 19.61 27.11 0.72
C TYR A 265 19.87 28.49 0.14
N GLN A 266 18.80 29.15 -0.27
CA GLN A 266 18.83 30.55 -0.66
C GLN A 266 18.43 31.40 0.54
N ARG A 267 19.35 32.24 1.01
CA ARG A 267 19.08 33.21 2.07
C ARG A 267 18.26 34.38 1.51
N CYS A 268 17.18 34.72 2.20
CA CYS A 268 16.43 35.95 1.94
C CYS A 268 16.95 37.09 2.83
N PRO A 269 16.91 38.35 2.35
CA PRO A 269 17.41 39.49 3.12
C PRO A 269 16.66 39.72 4.44
N ASN A 270 15.37 39.39 4.48
CA ASN A 270 14.50 39.56 5.64
C ASN A 270 13.37 38.54 5.62
N PHE A 271 12.67 38.36 6.74
CA PHE A 271 11.57 37.41 6.86
C PHE A 271 10.43 37.72 5.89
N MET A 272 10.08 39.00 5.74
CA MET A 272 8.96 39.39 4.87
C MET A 272 9.20 39.06 3.39
N THR A 273 10.45 39.11 2.91
CA THR A 273 10.80 38.66 1.55
C THR A 273 10.61 37.15 1.41
N ARG A 274 11.07 36.36 2.40
CA ARG A 274 10.85 34.91 2.38
C ARG A 274 9.35 34.57 2.44
N PHE A 275 8.61 35.22 3.32
CA PHE A 275 7.17 35.08 3.43
C PHE A 275 6.46 35.39 2.10
N LYS A 276 6.85 36.46 1.40
CA LYS A 276 6.32 36.79 0.07
C LYS A 276 6.64 35.71 -0.96
N HIS A 277 7.81 35.09 -0.93
CA HIS A 277 8.13 33.96 -1.81
C HIS A 277 7.25 32.74 -1.51
N VAL A 278 7.02 32.41 -0.23
CA VAL A 278 6.11 31.33 0.18
C VAL A 278 4.69 31.62 -0.26
N LEU A 279 4.21 32.84 -0.01
CA LEU A 279 2.89 33.32 -0.45
C LEU A 279 2.76 33.25 -1.98
N ALA A 280 3.79 33.66 -2.71
CA ALA A 280 3.83 33.56 -4.16
C ALA A 280 3.84 32.10 -4.61
N ALA A 281 4.56 31.19 -3.97
CA ALA A 281 4.52 29.77 -4.31
C ALA A 281 3.12 29.16 -4.09
N LEU A 282 2.45 29.53 -3.00
CA LEU A 282 1.08 29.08 -2.71
C LEU A 282 0.04 29.66 -3.70
N LYS A 283 0.28 30.86 -4.25
CA LYS A 283 -0.59 31.53 -5.24
C LYS A 283 -0.28 31.14 -6.68
N ALA A 284 0.97 31.33 -7.09
CA ALA A 284 1.50 31.21 -8.44
C ALA A 284 1.82 29.77 -8.82
N GLY A 285 1.93 28.87 -7.84
CA GLY A 285 2.29 27.48 -8.11
C GLY A 285 1.28 26.73 -8.97
N GLY A 286 0.07 27.28 -9.20
CA GLY A 286 -1.04 26.66 -9.94
C GLY A 286 -1.39 25.24 -9.49
N SER A 287 -0.70 24.75 -8.47
CA SER A 287 -0.65 23.37 -8.09
C SER A 287 -1.13 23.26 -6.67
N LYS A 288 -2.42 23.00 -6.55
CA LYS A 288 -3.07 22.58 -5.32
C LYS A 288 -2.48 21.29 -4.79
N ALA A 289 -1.68 20.55 -5.57
CA ALA A 289 -0.84 19.48 -5.06
C ALA A 289 0.08 19.94 -3.92
N LEU A 290 0.67 21.14 -3.95
CA LEU A 290 1.54 21.64 -2.88
C LEU A 290 0.77 21.81 -1.56
N VAL A 291 -0.39 22.48 -1.61
CA VAL A 291 -1.26 22.67 -0.44
C VAL A 291 -1.79 21.32 0.05
N ASN A 292 -2.21 20.45 -0.86
CA ASN A 292 -2.63 19.10 -0.54
C ASN A 292 -1.49 18.27 0.09
N ASP A 293 -0.24 18.48 -0.31
CA ASP A 293 0.93 17.84 0.29
C ASP A 293 1.21 18.34 1.70
N LEU A 294 1.00 19.63 1.96
CA LEU A 294 1.01 20.19 3.32
C LEU A 294 -0.07 19.53 4.19
N MET A 295 -1.26 19.27 3.64
CA MET A 295 -2.32 18.54 4.34
C MET A 295 -2.02 17.04 4.56
N LEU A 296 -1.04 16.47 3.85
CA LEU A 296 -0.66 15.06 3.95
C LEU A 296 0.42 14.79 5.01
N TRP A 297 0.68 15.76 5.89
CA TRP A 297 1.78 15.82 6.86
C TRP A 297 1.84 14.74 7.97
N ALA A 298 1.28 13.56 7.73
CA ALA A 298 1.73 12.35 8.38
C ALA A 298 2.58 11.54 7.38
N PRO A 299 3.93 11.57 7.47
CA PRO A 299 4.82 10.73 6.65
C PRO A 299 4.43 9.24 6.67
N VAL A 300 3.88 8.79 7.81
CA VAL A 300 3.36 7.43 8.01
C VAL A 300 2.24 7.07 7.01
N ARG A 301 1.39 8.03 6.62
CA ARG A 301 0.34 7.82 5.62
C ARG A 301 0.90 7.70 4.20
N ARG A 302 2.04 8.32 3.89
CA ARG A 302 2.72 8.18 2.57
C ARG A 302 3.36 6.80 2.39
N ILE A 303 3.86 6.17 3.46
CA ILE A 303 4.52 4.84 3.37
C ILE A 303 3.53 3.75 2.92
N ARG A 304 2.27 3.81 3.39
CA ARG A 304 1.24 2.84 2.97
C ARG A 304 0.96 2.87 1.48
N LYS A 305 0.99 4.06 0.85
CA LYS A 305 0.69 4.21 -0.59
C LYS A 305 1.75 3.60 -1.51
N ARG A 306 3.04 3.63 -1.16
CA ARG A 306 4.09 3.02 -2.01
C ARG A 306 4.00 1.49 -2.04
N SER A 307 3.67 0.87 -0.91
CA SER A 307 3.43 -0.58 -0.85
C SER A 307 2.20 -0.96 -1.68
N ASN A 308 1.14 -0.15 -1.61
CA ASN A 308 -0.08 -0.40 -2.38
C ASN A 308 0.12 -0.15 -3.87
N LYS A 309 0.92 0.85 -4.28
CA LYS A 309 1.22 1.08 -5.70
C LYS A 309 1.93 -0.13 -6.31
N LYS A 310 3.01 -0.64 -5.68
CA LYS A 310 3.71 -1.83 -6.18
C LYS A 310 2.80 -3.07 -6.22
N GLY A 311 1.93 -3.22 -5.22
CA GLY A 311 0.92 -4.29 -5.20
C GLY A 311 -0.10 -4.17 -6.34
N ASN A 312 -0.60 -2.95 -6.58
CA ASN A 312 -1.56 -2.66 -7.65
C ASN A 312 -0.90 -2.78 -9.04
N ASP A 313 0.33 -2.32 -9.22
CA ASP A 313 1.07 -2.46 -10.47
C ASP A 313 1.26 -3.94 -10.82
N ASN A 314 1.68 -4.76 -9.85
CA ASN A 314 1.79 -6.22 -10.03
C ASN A 314 0.44 -6.88 -10.35
N LYS A 315 -0.65 -6.44 -9.70
CA LYS A 315 -2.01 -6.94 -9.95
C LYS A 315 -2.46 -6.58 -11.36
N ASN A 316 -2.20 -5.35 -11.81
CA ASN A 316 -2.53 -4.88 -13.16
C ASN A 316 -1.74 -5.64 -14.23
N ASP A 317 -0.46 -5.91 -13.99
CA ASP A 317 0.35 -6.70 -14.91
C ASP A 317 -0.16 -8.15 -15.00
N ALA A 318 -0.56 -8.76 -13.88
CA ALA A 318 -1.20 -10.06 -13.88
C ALA A 318 -2.55 -10.05 -14.64
N LEU A 319 -3.36 -9.00 -14.47
CA LEU A 319 -4.63 -8.83 -15.20
C LEU A 319 -4.43 -8.62 -16.71
N LYS A 320 -3.38 -7.87 -17.11
CA LYS A 320 -3.00 -7.72 -18.52
C LYS A 320 -2.58 -9.04 -19.13
N ILE A 321 -1.77 -9.84 -18.43
CA ILE A 321 -1.35 -11.18 -18.87
C ILE A 321 -2.58 -12.09 -19.00
N GLY A 322 -3.43 -12.14 -17.97
CA GLY A 322 -4.67 -12.93 -18.00
C GLY A 322 -5.60 -12.54 -19.15
N SER A 323 -5.76 -11.24 -19.40
CA SER A 323 -6.57 -10.73 -20.51
C SER A 323 -6.04 -11.14 -21.88
N LYS A 324 -4.71 -11.15 -22.07
CA LYS A 324 -4.08 -11.66 -23.31
C LYS A 324 -4.38 -13.14 -23.51
N ILE A 325 -4.22 -13.96 -22.47
CA ILE A 325 -4.49 -15.41 -22.53
C ILE A 325 -5.96 -15.68 -22.88
N VAL A 326 -6.89 -14.96 -22.28
CA VAL A 326 -8.33 -15.10 -22.58
C VAL A 326 -8.63 -14.73 -24.03
N LYS A 327 -8.08 -13.61 -24.52
CA LYS A 327 -8.26 -13.19 -25.92
C LYS A 327 -7.70 -14.22 -26.91
N GLU A 328 -6.50 -14.74 -26.67
CA GLU A 328 -5.91 -15.79 -27.50
C GLU A 328 -6.74 -17.09 -27.49
N ASN A 329 -7.26 -17.49 -26.33
CA ASN A 329 -8.11 -18.68 -26.23
C ASN A 329 -9.45 -18.51 -26.94
N ILE A 330 -10.04 -17.31 -26.91
CA ILE A 330 -11.24 -17.01 -27.70
C ILE A 330 -10.90 -17.09 -29.19
N LEU A 331 -9.79 -16.49 -29.63
CA LEU A 331 -9.36 -16.50 -31.03
C LEU A 331 -9.14 -17.93 -31.55
N LYS A 332 -8.45 -18.77 -30.76
CA LYS A 332 -8.22 -20.20 -31.09
C LYS A 332 -9.53 -20.98 -31.19
N LYS A 333 -10.50 -20.74 -30.28
CA LYS A 333 -11.82 -21.37 -30.34
C LYS A 333 -12.61 -20.95 -31.58
N THR A 334 -12.58 -19.67 -31.94
CA THR A 334 -13.26 -19.17 -33.14
C THR A 334 -12.64 -19.71 -34.42
N GLN A 335 -11.31 -19.83 -34.49
CA GLN A 335 -10.62 -20.45 -35.63
C GLN A 335 -10.92 -21.95 -35.77
N ALA A 336 -10.93 -22.68 -34.65
CA ALA A 336 -11.29 -24.10 -34.66
C ALA A 336 -12.75 -24.34 -35.06
N ALA A 337 -13.67 -23.47 -34.64
CA ALA A 337 -15.08 -23.54 -35.05
C ALA A 337 -15.28 -23.20 -36.55
N GLY A 338 -14.48 -22.29 -37.10
CA GLY A 338 -14.52 -21.94 -38.53
C GLY A 338 -14.03 -23.07 -39.45
N GLN A 339 -13.06 -23.88 -39.01
CA GLN A 339 -12.56 -25.02 -39.80
C GLN A 339 -13.54 -26.20 -39.83
N GLN A 340 -14.38 -26.38 -38.81
CA GLN A 340 -15.38 -27.46 -38.81
C GLN A 340 -16.60 -27.17 -39.71
N GLN A 341 -16.81 -25.92 -40.13
CA GLN A 341 -17.90 -25.57 -41.06
C GLN A 341 -17.51 -25.69 -42.55
N SER A 342 -16.22 -25.82 -42.89
CA SER A 342 -15.79 -25.95 -44.30
C SER A 342 -15.69 -27.39 -44.81
N GLU A 343 -15.94 -28.40 -43.97
CA GLU A 343 -15.80 -29.82 -44.35
C GLU A 343 -17.15 -30.52 -44.60
N TYR A 344 -18.27 -29.78 -44.51
CA TYR A 344 -19.61 -30.25 -44.91
C TYR A 344 -20.18 -29.38 -46.05
N GLU A 345 -19.44 -29.20 -47.14
CA GLU A 345 -20.06 -28.91 -48.43
C GLU A 345 -20.68 -30.21 -48.97
N ALA A 346 -21.94 -30.46 -48.59
CA ALA A 346 -22.74 -31.52 -49.16
C ALA A 346 -22.96 -31.28 -50.67
N PRO A 347 -23.01 -32.34 -51.50
CA PRO A 347 -23.25 -32.20 -52.93
C PRO A 347 -24.64 -31.59 -53.16
N ARG A 348 -24.71 -30.51 -53.94
CA ARG A 348 -25.96 -29.92 -54.40
C ARG A 348 -26.73 -30.94 -55.25
N GLN A 349 -27.66 -31.66 -54.64
CA GLN A 349 -28.74 -32.31 -55.38
C GLN A 349 -29.85 -31.28 -55.62
N SER A 350 -29.90 -30.84 -56.87
CA SER A 350 -31.06 -30.25 -57.51
C SER A 350 -32.25 -31.20 -57.38
N GLY A 351 -33.30 -30.78 -56.68
CA GLY A 351 -34.62 -31.35 -56.87
C GLY A 351 -35.55 -31.22 -55.68
N TYR A 352 -36.75 -30.77 -56.00
CA TYR A 352 -38.01 -31.05 -55.31
C TYR A 352 -38.54 -30.03 -54.32
N SER A 353 -39.57 -29.32 -54.82
CA SER A 353 -40.57 -28.56 -54.09
C SER A 353 -41.38 -29.46 -53.15
N GLY A 354 -41.50 -29.08 -51.89
CA GLY A 354 -42.38 -29.75 -50.93
C GLY A 354 -42.66 -28.86 -49.74
N SER A 355 -43.80 -28.18 -49.80
CA SER A 355 -44.40 -27.44 -48.70
C SER A 355 -44.72 -28.40 -47.55
N GLN A 356 -44.24 -28.12 -46.34
CA GLN A 356 -44.93 -28.51 -45.11
C GLN A 356 -44.46 -27.67 -43.91
N SER A 357 -45.46 -27.02 -43.31
CA SER A 357 -45.41 -26.31 -42.04
C SER A 357 -45.16 -27.28 -40.88
N GLY A 358 -44.10 -27.03 -40.11
CA GLY A 358 -43.83 -27.72 -38.84
C GLY A 358 -43.28 -26.75 -37.82
N THR A 359 -44.12 -26.35 -36.87
CA THR A 359 -43.79 -25.55 -35.69
C THR A 359 -42.87 -26.33 -34.75
N PHE A 360 -41.58 -26.03 -34.78
CA PHE A 360 -40.60 -26.55 -33.81
C PHE A 360 -40.47 -25.58 -32.62
N ARG A 361 -40.85 -26.06 -31.43
CA ARG A 361 -40.57 -25.37 -30.15
C ARG A 361 -39.14 -25.70 -29.71
N PRO A 362 -38.33 -24.72 -29.26
CA PRO A 362 -37.07 -25.02 -28.59
C PRO A 362 -37.32 -25.45 -27.13
N VAL A 363 -36.68 -26.56 -26.75
CA VAL A 363 -36.62 -27.10 -25.39
C VAL A 363 -35.69 -26.23 -24.53
N PRO A 364 -36.04 -25.91 -23.28
CA PRO A 364 -35.15 -25.21 -22.37
C PRO A 364 -34.25 -26.17 -21.58
N ASP A 365 -33.14 -25.60 -21.12
CA ASP A 365 -32.42 -25.92 -19.87
C ASP A 365 -31.17 -26.82 -19.94
N SER A 366 -30.05 -26.25 -19.48
CA SER A 366 -29.36 -26.77 -18.29
C SER A 366 -28.28 -25.79 -17.79
N ARG A 367 -28.64 -25.10 -16.70
CA ARG A 367 -27.83 -24.84 -15.49
C ARG A 367 -26.35 -24.41 -15.67
N LYS A 368 -26.10 -23.11 -15.50
CA LYS A 368 -24.84 -22.59 -14.93
C LYS A 368 -25.08 -22.15 -13.48
N ARG A 369 -24.37 -22.78 -12.55
CA ARG A 369 -24.32 -22.38 -11.14
C ARG A 369 -23.68 -20.99 -11.02
N LYS A 370 -24.44 -20.07 -10.47
CA LYS A 370 -24.05 -18.73 -10.05
C LYS A 370 -23.11 -18.86 -8.84
N ARG A 371 -21.87 -18.41 -8.97
CA ARG A 371 -20.97 -18.18 -7.84
C ARG A 371 -21.02 -16.68 -7.59
N GLU A 372 -21.64 -16.29 -6.49
CA GLU A 372 -21.60 -14.92 -5.99
C GLU A 372 -20.15 -14.60 -5.60
N SER A 373 -19.58 -13.58 -6.23
CA SER A 373 -18.36 -12.93 -5.78
C SER A 373 -18.74 -11.50 -5.44
N GLU A 374 -18.63 -11.18 -4.15
CA GLU A 374 -18.79 -9.83 -3.63
C GLU A 374 -17.71 -8.92 -4.21
N ASP A 375 -18.17 -7.72 -4.57
CA ASP A 375 -17.44 -6.62 -5.16
C ASP A 375 -16.47 -5.98 -4.16
N ASP A 376 -15.26 -5.68 -4.63
CA ASP A 376 -14.41 -4.59 -4.14
C ASP A 376 -13.54 -4.10 -5.31
N GLU A 377 -14.00 -3.09 -6.04
CA GLU A 377 -13.24 -2.42 -7.12
C GLU A 377 -12.81 -1.00 -6.71
N GLU A 378 -11.52 -0.85 -6.35
CA GLU A 378 -10.78 0.41 -6.51
C GLU A 378 -10.18 0.47 -7.93
N GLY A 379 -10.54 1.52 -8.67
CA GLY A 379 -10.26 1.68 -10.10
C GLY A 379 -8.82 2.07 -10.43
N GLU A 380 -8.32 1.44 -11.49
CA GLU A 380 -7.00 1.61 -12.11
C GLU A 380 -6.88 2.91 -12.96
N GLU A 381 -5.81 3.66 -12.76
CA GLU A 381 -5.24 4.60 -13.74
C GLU A 381 -4.16 3.90 -14.56
N ALA A 382 -4.33 3.82 -15.87
CA ALA A 382 -3.27 3.51 -16.81
C ALA A 382 -2.79 4.81 -17.45
N GLY A 383 -1.55 5.21 -17.14
CA GLY A 383 -0.80 6.24 -17.86
C GLY A 383 -0.01 5.60 -18.99
N GLN A 384 -0.10 6.19 -20.17
CA GLN A 384 0.63 5.84 -21.38
C GLN A 384 1.62 7.00 -21.58
N GLU A 385 2.91 6.74 -21.36
CA GLU A 385 3.99 7.71 -21.59
C GLU A 385 4.58 7.38 -22.96
N ASP A 386 4.38 8.29 -23.91
CA ASP A 386 5.10 8.33 -25.18
C ASP A 386 6.38 9.14 -24.95
N ASP A 387 7.53 8.46 -25.04
CA ASP A 387 8.86 9.06 -25.12
C ASP A 387 9.03 9.67 -26.52
N GLU A 388 8.99 11.00 -26.64
CA GLU A 388 9.56 11.71 -27.79
C GLU A 388 10.87 12.38 -27.38
N GLU A 389 11.93 11.73 -27.84
CA GLU A 389 13.32 12.17 -27.93
C GLU A 389 13.41 13.37 -28.89
N ALA A 390 13.81 14.54 -28.38
CA ALA A 390 14.21 15.67 -29.21
C ALA A 390 15.61 16.12 -28.77
N GLY A 391 16.61 15.67 -29.52
CA GLY A 391 17.95 16.24 -29.51
C GLY A 391 17.93 17.68 -29.99
N GLY A 392 18.61 18.55 -29.25
CA GLY A 392 18.93 19.90 -29.66
C GLY A 392 20.42 20.13 -29.49
N GLU A 393 21.16 20.00 -30.58
CA GLU A 393 22.47 20.60 -30.77
C GLU A 393 22.33 22.12 -30.62
N LEU A 394 23.23 22.75 -29.85
CA LEU A 394 23.53 24.17 -30.01
C LEU A 394 25.05 24.33 -30.00
N GLU A 395 25.57 24.52 -31.21
CA GLU A 395 26.78 25.27 -31.51
C GLU A 395 26.56 26.74 -31.12
N GLU A 396 27.42 27.26 -30.23
CA GLU A 396 28.30 28.44 -30.40
C GLU A 396 29.00 28.78 -29.08
#